data_AF-A0A453KYD0-F1
#
_entry.id   AF-A0A453KYD0-F1
#
_cell.length_a   1.000
_cell.length_b   1.000
_cell.length_c   1.000
_cell.angle_alpha   90.00
_cell.angle_beta   90.00
_cell.angle_gamma   90.00
#
_symmetry.space_group_name_H-M   'P 1'
#
loop_
_entity.id
_entity.type
_entity.pdbx_description
1 polymer ?
#
loop_
_entity_poly.entity_id
_entity_poly.type
_entity_poly.pdbx_seq_one_letter_code
_entity_poly.pdbx_strand_id
1 'polypeptide(L)'
;MDVESEVSADAAAAATNGLGGAGEAAAEDAEAVVVTNGLAGGGEASAEQRSLEAYAALYSGRTRLARLVFIAQRCGVEAIELAALRMAYDEAKAREDTAFYREAALRINGRLGPTHLLDQDWVDSVNHRAEQRKENLETELEVYKTCLHGESIRICYNDLGDFYYSHGRLTEAFKSYIKTEEYFSASEHVVQMCMKAILISVELGHNVRVLNFVSKAQGCQDPLSPIAIAKLQAVAGLARLGRKEYKLAAQEFLETGPELGSNYSEVIAAQDVATYGSLCALAFLNYSDIKMKVIENAKFGSFLSLFPEIRGLVNDFYYR
;
A
#
# COMPACT_ATOMS: atom_id res chain seq x y z
N MET A 1 -16.99 32.81 -61.61
CA MET A 1 -17.60 31.65 -60.94
C MET A 1 -17.06 31.68 -59.52
N ASP A 2 -17.57 32.49 -58.60
CA ASP A 2 -18.93 33.05 -58.41
C ASP A 2 -20.00 31.99 -58.11
N VAL A 3 -21.00 32.43 -57.32
CA VAL A 3 -22.04 31.66 -56.62
C VAL A 3 -21.52 30.88 -55.40
N GLU A 4 -22.10 30.98 -54.19
CA GLU A 4 -22.59 32.10 -53.34
C GLU A 4 -23.33 31.46 -52.14
N SER A 5 -23.47 32.23 -51.05
CA SER A 5 -24.51 32.11 -50.00
C SER A 5 -24.62 30.78 -49.19
N GLU A 6 -25.24 30.73 -48.00
CA GLU A 6 -25.90 31.79 -47.21
C GLU A 6 -25.73 31.58 -45.68
N VAL A 7 -26.17 32.54 -44.87
CA VAL A 7 -25.96 32.59 -43.40
C VAL A 7 -27.26 32.93 -42.66
N SER A 8 -27.55 32.23 -41.56
CA SER A 8 -28.43 32.65 -40.45
C SER A 8 -28.14 31.74 -39.23
N ALA A 9 -27.94 32.18 -37.98
CA ALA A 9 -28.00 33.49 -37.32
C ALA A 9 -29.39 34.11 -37.08
N ASP A 10 -29.95 33.82 -35.89
CA ASP A 10 -30.87 34.62 -35.02
C ASP A 10 -31.42 33.68 -33.90
N ALA A 11 -32.02 34.07 -32.76
CA ALA A 11 -32.02 35.25 -31.88
C ALA A 11 -32.70 34.77 -30.55
N ALA A 12 -32.25 35.00 -29.32
CA ALA A 12 -31.97 36.23 -28.54
C ALA A 12 -33.22 36.91 -27.88
N ALA A 13 -33.16 37.09 -26.54
CA ALA A 13 -34.12 37.78 -25.64
C ALA A 13 -35.53 37.14 -25.49
N ALA A 14 -36.34 37.38 -24.43
CA ALA A 14 -36.23 38.13 -23.16
C ALA A 14 -36.80 37.23 -22.00
N ALA A 15 -37.25 37.62 -20.78
CA ALA A 15 -37.43 38.86 -19.99
C ALA A 15 -37.39 38.41 -18.49
N THR A 16 -36.64 38.99 -17.54
CA THR A 16 -36.74 40.28 -16.79
C THR A 16 -37.92 40.47 -15.82
N ASN A 17 -37.59 41.07 -14.66
CA ASN A 17 -38.44 41.55 -13.54
C ASN A 17 -39.01 40.47 -12.57
N GLY A 18 -39.04 40.69 -11.25
CA GLY A 18 -38.39 41.76 -10.46
C GLY A 18 -39.07 42.03 -9.10
N LEU A 19 -38.30 42.60 -8.14
CA LEU A 19 -38.73 43.07 -6.81
C LEU A 19 -39.18 41.96 -5.82
N GLY A 20 -39.05 42.10 -4.50
CA GLY A 20 -38.42 43.16 -3.71
C GLY A 20 -39.21 43.47 -2.43
N GLY A 21 -38.66 43.17 -1.25
CA GLY A 21 -39.30 43.46 0.05
C GLY A 21 -38.38 43.15 1.22
N ALA A 22 -38.23 44.10 2.15
CA ALA A 22 -37.40 43.98 3.35
C ALA A 22 -38.26 43.65 4.58
N GLY A 23 -37.65 43.01 5.57
CA GLY A 23 -38.21 42.76 6.90
C GLY A 23 -37.07 42.67 7.90
N GLU A 24 -37.16 43.41 9.00
CA GLU A 24 -36.08 43.68 9.95
C GLU A 24 -36.47 43.25 11.37
N ALA A 25 -35.48 42.96 12.22
CA ALA A 25 -35.60 42.48 13.61
C ALA A 25 -36.22 41.07 13.77
N ALA A 26 -35.95 40.32 14.84
CA ALA A 26 -35.24 40.65 16.08
C ALA A 26 -34.30 39.51 16.53
N ALA A 27 -33.42 39.80 17.49
CA ALA A 27 -32.70 38.78 18.27
C ALA A 27 -33.44 38.52 19.58
N GLU A 28 -33.39 37.28 20.08
CA GLU A 28 -33.75 36.95 21.45
C GLU A 28 -32.88 35.77 21.94
N ASP A 29 -32.31 35.90 23.14
CA ASP A 29 -31.35 34.94 23.70
C ASP A 29 -32.04 33.72 24.34
N ALA A 30 -31.37 32.57 24.26
CA ALA A 30 -31.72 31.38 25.04
C ALA A 30 -30.44 30.78 25.66
N GLU A 31 -30.18 31.12 26.93
CA GLU A 31 -28.93 30.80 27.60
C GLU A 31 -28.86 29.35 28.14
N ALA A 32 -27.67 28.77 28.03
CA ALA A 32 -27.10 27.59 28.71
C ALA A 32 -28.03 26.55 29.40
N VAL A 33 -27.85 25.29 28.98
CA VAL A 33 -27.71 24.18 29.96
C VAL A 33 -26.39 23.44 29.69
N VAL A 34 -25.35 23.79 30.46
CA VAL A 34 -24.08 23.05 30.45
C VAL A 34 -24.23 21.79 31.31
N VAL A 35 -24.46 20.64 30.66
CA VAL A 35 -24.41 19.33 31.35
C VAL A 35 -23.00 18.76 31.30
N THR A 36 -22.16 19.17 32.26
CA THR A 36 -20.89 18.48 32.52
C THR A 36 -21.15 17.12 33.17
N ASN A 37 -21.19 16.06 32.36
CA ASN A 37 -20.97 14.69 32.84
C ASN A 37 -19.67 14.18 32.23
N GLY A 38 -18.65 13.97 33.07
CA GLY A 38 -17.29 13.67 32.64
C GLY A 38 -17.05 12.20 32.35
N LEU A 39 -16.39 11.93 31.23
CA LEU A 39 -15.59 10.71 31.03
C LEU A 39 -14.19 11.12 30.56
N ALA A 40 -13.24 11.19 31.51
CA ALA A 40 -11.82 11.28 31.19
C ALA A 40 -11.41 9.98 30.47
N GLY A 41 -11.04 10.10 29.19
CA GLY A 41 -10.73 8.97 28.31
C GLY A 41 -10.95 9.27 26.83
N GLY A 42 -11.88 10.17 26.48
CA GLY A 42 -12.13 10.56 25.09
C GLY A 42 -10.96 11.27 24.38
N GLY A 43 -10.04 11.88 25.15
CA GLY A 43 -8.85 12.55 24.60
C GLY A 43 -7.85 11.56 24.00
N GLU A 44 -7.38 10.62 24.82
CA GLU A 44 -6.32 9.67 24.48
C GLU A 44 -6.77 8.70 23.37
N ALA A 45 -7.98 8.14 23.46
CA ALA A 45 -8.54 7.30 22.40
C ALA A 45 -8.62 8.04 21.03
N SER A 46 -8.87 9.35 21.03
CA SER A 46 -8.85 10.16 19.79
C SER A 46 -7.44 10.44 19.24
N ALA A 47 -6.41 10.39 20.10
CA ALA A 47 -5.01 10.53 19.70
C ALA A 47 -4.47 9.20 19.17
N GLU A 48 -4.80 8.08 19.82
CA GLU A 48 -4.46 6.73 19.38
C GLU A 48 -5.08 6.40 18.01
N GLN A 49 -6.35 6.77 17.79
CA GLN A 49 -6.99 6.59 16.47
C GLN A 49 -6.33 7.42 15.36
N ARG A 50 -5.96 8.68 15.63
CA ARG A 50 -5.18 9.49 14.65
C ARG A 50 -3.78 8.91 14.40
N SER A 51 -3.15 8.33 15.41
CA SER A 51 -1.85 7.65 15.28
C SER A 51 -1.95 6.41 14.40
N LEU A 52 -3.02 5.62 14.56
CA LEU A 52 -3.34 4.48 13.70
C LEU A 52 -3.63 4.91 12.24
N GLU A 53 -4.41 5.97 12.04
CA GLU A 53 -4.70 6.52 10.71
C GLU A 53 -3.41 7.01 10.01
N ALA A 54 -2.54 7.72 10.75
CA ALA A 54 -1.23 8.15 10.25
C ALA A 54 -0.31 6.96 9.91
N TYR A 55 -0.27 5.93 10.76
CA TYR A 55 0.50 4.71 10.49
C TYR A 55 -0.02 3.98 9.23
N ALA A 56 -1.32 3.81 9.09
CA ALA A 56 -1.93 3.14 7.94
C ALA A 56 -1.64 3.89 6.63
N ALA A 57 -1.62 5.22 6.66
CA ALA A 57 -1.34 6.07 5.50
C ALA A 57 0.07 5.88 4.90
N LEU A 58 1.04 5.38 5.68
CA LEU A 58 2.40 5.06 5.20
C LEU A 58 2.46 3.91 4.19
N TYR A 59 1.42 3.07 4.17
CA TYR A 59 1.35 1.84 3.38
C TYR A 59 0.26 1.92 2.31
N SER A 60 0.30 1.04 1.32
CA SER A 60 -0.75 0.86 0.32
C SER A 60 -0.94 -0.63 -0.02
N GLY A 61 -1.92 -0.95 -0.86
CA GLY A 61 -2.18 -2.33 -1.28
C GLY A 61 -2.46 -3.30 -0.12
N ARG A 62 -2.13 -4.57 -0.32
CA ARG A 62 -2.49 -5.66 0.60
C ARG A 62 -1.70 -5.60 1.93
N THR A 63 -0.48 -5.03 1.94
CA THR A 63 0.31 -4.87 3.18
C THR A 63 -0.37 -3.95 4.20
N ARG A 64 -1.11 -2.92 3.76
CA ARG A 64 -1.89 -2.08 4.69
C ARG A 64 -2.99 -2.89 5.39
N LEU A 65 -3.77 -3.68 4.66
CA LEU A 65 -4.81 -4.56 5.21
C LEU A 65 -4.22 -5.58 6.19
N ALA A 66 -3.13 -6.24 5.81
CA ALA A 66 -2.42 -7.19 6.67
C ALA A 66 -1.90 -6.55 7.97
N ARG A 67 -1.34 -5.33 7.89
CA ARG A 67 -0.85 -4.57 9.06
C ARG A 67 -2.00 -4.11 9.97
N LEU A 68 -3.12 -3.65 9.43
CA LEU A 68 -4.31 -3.29 10.21
C LEU A 68 -4.88 -4.52 10.96
N VAL A 69 -5.03 -5.66 10.27
CA VAL A 69 -5.46 -6.92 10.89
C VAL A 69 -4.47 -7.40 11.95
N PHE A 70 -3.16 -7.26 11.73
CA PHE A 70 -2.13 -7.57 12.74
C PHE A 70 -2.21 -6.66 13.97
N ILE A 71 -2.43 -5.35 13.79
CA ILE A 71 -2.62 -4.40 14.91
C ILE A 71 -3.86 -4.79 15.72
N ALA A 72 -4.99 -5.08 15.07
CA ALA A 72 -6.20 -5.56 15.74
C ALA A 72 -5.93 -6.83 16.57
N GLN A 73 -5.18 -7.79 16.04
CA GLN A 73 -4.80 -9.01 16.76
C GLN A 73 -3.85 -8.80 17.96
N ARG A 74 -3.18 -7.64 18.08
CA ARG A 74 -2.01 -7.46 18.97
C ARG A 74 -2.06 -6.26 19.91
N CYS A 75 -2.87 -5.25 19.63
CA CYS A 75 -2.92 -4.03 20.44
C CYS A 75 -3.45 -4.24 21.87
N GLY A 76 -4.41 -5.16 22.06
CA GLY A 76 -5.06 -5.38 23.37
C GLY A 76 -5.95 -4.23 23.86
N VAL A 77 -6.16 -3.20 23.04
CA VAL A 77 -6.98 -2.02 23.33
C VAL A 77 -8.15 -2.01 22.36
N GLU A 78 -9.37 -2.24 22.86
CA GLU A 78 -10.57 -2.40 22.00
C GLU A 78 -10.85 -1.19 21.09
N ALA A 79 -10.55 0.04 21.56
CA ALA A 79 -10.71 1.25 20.76
C ALA A 79 -9.77 1.31 19.53
N ILE A 80 -8.58 0.71 19.62
CA ILE A 80 -7.61 0.57 18.52
C ILE A 80 -7.98 -0.64 17.66
N GLU A 81 -8.38 -1.76 18.27
CA GLU A 81 -8.84 -2.96 17.57
C GLU A 81 -10.01 -2.63 16.63
N LEU A 82 -11.06 -2.01 17.15
CA LEU A 82 -12.25 -1.67 16.37
C LEU A 82 -11.97 -0.63 15.30
N ALA A 83 -11.08 0.34 15.56
CA ALA A 83 -10.66 1.31 14.54
C ALA A 83 -9.88 0.64 13.40
N ALA A 84 -8.94 -0.26 13.72
CA ALA A 84 -8.16 -0.99 12.73
C ALA A 84 -9.02 -1.95 11.90
N LEU A 85 -9.97 -2.63 12.54
CA LEU A 85 -10.94 -3.49 11.86
C LEU A 85 -11.91 -2.71 10.96
N ARG A 86 -12.38 -1.53 11.39
CA ARG A 86 -13.18 -0.62 10.56
C ARG A 86 -12.43 -0.27 9.28
N MET A 87 -11.21 0.25 9.41
CA MET A 87 -10.37 0.63 8.26
C MET A 87 -10.09 -0.56 7.33
N ALA A 88 -9.85 -1.76 7.87
CA ALA A 88 -9.64 -2.97 7.08
C ALA A 88 -10.91 -3.42 6.35
N TYR A 89 -12.09 -3.34 6.99
CA TYR A 89 -13.40 -3.66 6.39
C TYR A 89 -13.73 -2.70 5.24
N ASP A 90 -13.59 -1.40 5.46
CA ASP A 90 -13.89 -0.36 4.48
C ASP A 90 -12.96 -0.46 3.26
N GLU A 91 -11.64 -0.57 3.48
CA GLU A 91 -10.66 -0.66 2.39
C GLU A 91 -10.72 -2.00 1.64
N ALA A 92 -11.09 -3.10 2.30
CA ALA A 92 -11.32 -4.38 1.62
C ALA A 92 -12.60 -4.35 0.78
N LYS A 93 -13.72 -3.78 1.29
CA LYS A 93 -14.95 -3.64 0.51
C LYS A 93 -14.76 -2.71 -0.69
N ALA A 94 -14.00 -1.63 -0.53
CA ALA A 94 -13.66 -0.70 -1.61
C ALA A 94 -12.73 -1.27 -2.69
N ARG A 95 -12.03 -2.39 -2.42
CA ARG A 95 -11.16 -3.11 -3.38
C ARG A 95 -11.73 -4.43 -3.90
N GLU A 96 -12.95 -4.78 -3.50
CA GLU A 96 -13.56 -6.09 -3.79
C GLU A 96 -12.76 -7.30 -3.24
N ASP A 97 -11.89 -7.11 -2.23
CA ASP A 97 -11.15 -8.21 -1.59
C ASP A 97 -12.09 -8.94 -0.61
N THR A 98 -12.79 -9.95 -1.11
CA THR A 98 -13.78 -10.72 -0.34
C THR A 98 -13.15 -11.52 0.81
N ALA A 99 -11.85 -11.79 0.78
CA ALA A 99 -11.13 -12.53 1.83
C ALA A 99 -10.85 -11.65 3.05
N PHE A 100 -10.19 -10.49 2.86
CA PHE A 100 -9.98 -9.52 3.94
C PHE A 100 -11.30 -8.92 4.43
N TYR A 101 -12.27 -8.70 3.53
CA TYR A 101 -13.61 -8.23 3.91
C TYR A 101 -14.29 -9.21 4.89
N ARG A 102 -14.30 -10.51 4.54
CA ARG A 102 -14.89 -11.55 5.39
C ARG A 102 -14.13 -11.70 6.71
N GLU A 103 -12.80 -11.65 6.72
CA GLU A 103 -12.03 -11.68 7.97
C GLU A 103 -12.35 -10.48 8.87
N ALA A 104 -12.36 -9.26 8.31
CA ALA A 104 -12.67 -8.05 9.08
C ALA A 104 -14.09 -8.10 9.65
N ALA A 105 -15.10 -8.44 8.84
CA ALA A 105 -16.49 -8.54 9.29
C ALA A 105 -16.69 -9.58 10.42
N LEU A 106 -16.06 -10.76 10.30
CA LEU A 106 -16.10 -11.80 11.33
C LEU A 106 -15.40 -11.39 12.62
N ARG A 107 -14.31 -10.61 12.55
CA ARG A 107 -13.61 -10.06 13.73
C ARG A 107 -14.38 -8.92 14.39
N ILE A 108 -15.07 -8.08 13.60
CA ILE A 108 -15.94 -7.01 14.12
C ILE A 108 -17.08 -7.62 14.92
N ASN A 109 -17.67 -8.73 14.45
CA ASN A 109 -18.70 -9.50 15.17
C ASN A 109 -19.87 -8.62 15.66
N GLY A 110 -20.32 -7.68 14.81
CA GLY A 110 -21.40 -6.74 15.12
C GLY A 110 -21.05 -5.59 16.07
N ARG A 111 -19.84 -5.52 16.64
CA ARG A 111 -19.43 -4.45 17.60
C ARG A 111 -19.49 -3.02 17.01
N LEU A 112 -19.40 -2.87 15.69
CA LEU A 112 -19.54 -1.60 14.96
C LEU A 112 -20.95 -1.39 14.37
N GLY A 113 -21.97 -2.10 14.88
CA GLY A 113 -23.35 -1.98 14.44
C GLY A 113 -23.66 -2.65 13.08
N PRO A 114 -24.88 -2.48 12.57
CA PRO A 114 -25.40 -3.24 11.42
C PRO A 114 -24.69 -2.94 10.09
N THR A 115 -24.04 -1.78 9.95
CA THR A 115 -23.31 -1.37 8.74
C THR A 115 -22.03 -2.16 8.50
N HIS A 116 -21.50 -2.82 9.54
CA HIS A 116 -20.25 -3.57 9.52
C HIS A 116 -20.44 -5.09 9.68
N LEU A 117 -21.64 -5.58 9.34
CA LEU A 117 -21.95 -7.01 9.27
C LEU A 117 -21.44 -7.63 7.96
N LEU A 118 -21.32 -8.96 7.93
CA LEU A 118 -20.94 -9.70 6.73
C LEU A 118 -22.09 -9.68 5.71
N ASP A 119 -21.93 -8.88 4.67
CA ASP A 119 -22.80 -8.81 3.50
C ASP A 119 -22.49 -9.98 2.55
N GLN A 120 -23.16 -11.11 2.79
CA GLN A 120 -22.89 -12.35 2.05
C GLN A 120 -23.36 -12.29 0.59
N ASP A 121 -24.48 -11.60 0.32
CA ASP A 121 -24.98 -11.40 -1.05
C ASP A 121 -24.00 -10.53 -1.87
N TRP A 122 -23.38 -9.50 -1.27
CA TRP A 122 -22.29 -8.75 -1.92
C TRP A 122 -21.07 -9.63 -2.18
N VAL A 123 -20.65 -10.47 -1.22
CA VAL A 123 -19.51 -11.39 -1.39
C VAL A 123 -19.75 -12.33 -2.58
N ASP A 124 -20.93 -12.94 -2.68
CA ASP A 124 -21.21 -13.89 -3.76
C ASP A 124 -21.43 -13.18 -5.11
N SER A 125 -21.98 -11.96 -5.10
CA SER A 125 -22.07 -11.09 -6.27
C SER A 125 -20.69 -10.68 -6.82
N VAL A 126 -19.74 -10.33 -5.94
CA VAL A 126 -18.34 -10.04 -6.31
C VAL A 126 -17.67 -11.31 -6.87
N ASN A 127 -17.76 -12.43 -6.16
CA ASN A 127 -17.16 -13.70 -6.57
C ASN A 127 -17.68 -14.16 -7.95
N HIS A 128 -18.97 -13.95 -8.24
CA HIS A 128 -19.54 -14.26 -9.55
C HIS A 128 -19.01 -13.36 -10.67
N ARG A 129 -18.91 -12.04 -10.46
CA ARG A 129 -18.25 -11.12 -11.40
C ARG A 129 -16.78 -11.48 -11.64
N ALA A 130 -16.08 -11.85 -10.58
CA ALA A 130 -14.67 -12.23 -10.63
C ALA A 130 -14.45 -13.45 -11.54
N GLU A 131 -15.22 -14.52 -11.34
CA GLU A 131 -15.06 -15.75 -12.14
C GLU A 131 -15.43 -15.50 -13.62
N GLN A 132 -16.47 -14.69 -13.91
CA GLN A 132 -16.77 -14.27 -15.29
C GLN A 132 -15.64 -13.43 -15.92
N ARG A 133 -14.99 -12.53 -15.16
CA ARG A 133 -13.82 -11.78 -15.67
C ARG A 133 -12.61 -12.70 -15.90
N LYS A 134 -12.43 -13.73 -15.07
CA LYS A 134 -11.40 -14.76 -15.23
C LYS A 134 -11.58 -15.54 -16.54
N GLU A 135 -12.80 -16.05 -16.79
CA GLU A 135 -13.13 -16.78 -18.03
C GLU A 135 -12.87 -15.94 -19.29
N ASN A 136 -13.21 -14.65 -19.26
CA ASN A 136 -12.92 -13.72 -20.35
C ASN A 136 -11.40 -13.54 -20.59
N LEU A 137 -10.61 -13.35 -19.52
CA LEU A 137 -9.14 -13.20 -19.62
C LEU A 137 -8.45 -14.49 -20.09
N GLU A 138 -8.94 -15.67 -19.65
CA GLU A 138 -8.41 -16.95 -20.10
C GLU A 138 -8.76 -17.23 -21.57
N THR A 139 -9.96 -16.84 -22.02
CA THR A 139 -10.35 -16.90 -23.44
C THR A 139 -9.47 -16.00 -24.31
N GLU A 140 -9.23 -14.75 -23.87
CA GLU A 140 -8.38 -13.77 -24.55
C GLU A 140 -6.93 -14.28 -24.68
N LEU A 141 -6.39 -14.90 -23.63
CA LEU A 141 -5.07 -15.54 -23.64
C LEU A 141 -4.96 -16.67 -24.68
N GLU A 142 -5.95 -17.56 -24.81
CA GLU A 142 -5.92 -18.66 -25.79
C GLU A 142 -6.03 -18.16 -27.26
N VAL A 143 -6.74 -17.04 -27.49
CA VAL A 143 -6.74 -16.37 -28.80
C VAL A 143 -5.33 -15.86 -29.13
N TYR A 144 -4.67 -15.12 -28.23
CA TYR A 144 -3.33 -14.59 -28.50
C TYR A 144 -2.25 -15.68 -28.63
N LYS A 145 -2.38 -16.80 -27.88
CA LYS A 145 -1.55 -18.00 -28.08
C LYS A 145 -1.70 -18.58 -29.49
N THR A 146 -2.93 -18.66 -30.00
CA THR A 146 -3.21 -19.16 -31.35
C THR A 146 -2.65 -18.21 -32.43
N CYS A 147 -2.66 -16.90 -32.18
CA CYS A 147 -2.04 -15.89 -33.06
C CYS A 147 -0.51 -15.76 -32.92
N LEU A 148 0.13 -16.46 -31.98
CA LEU A 148 1.59 -16.44 -31.72
C LEU A 148 2.19 -15.04 -31.43
N HIS A 149 1.38 -14.08 -31.00
CA HIS A 149 1.82 -12.72 -30.67
C HIS A 149 2.45 -12.67 -29.26
N GLY A 150 3.74 -12.99 -29.15
CA GLY A 150 4.46 -13.12 -27.87
C GLY A 150 4.25 -11.97 -26.87
N GLU A 151 4.33 -10.71 -27.33
CA GLU A 151 4.12 -9.55 -26.45
C GLU A 151 2.66 -9.44 -25.95
N SER A 152 1.67 -9.76 -26.78
CA SER A 152 0.26 -9.82 -26.35
C SER A 152 0.04 -10.94 -25.33
N ILE A 153 0.69 -12.09 -25.51
CA ILE A 153 0.66 -13.20 -24.54
C ILE A 153 1.31 -12.77 -23.22
N ARG A 154 2.43 -12.04 -23.26
CA ARG A 154 3.10 -11.45 -22.08
C ARG A 154 2.19 -10.50 -21.33
N ILE A 155 1.44 -9.65 -22.04
CA ILE A 155 0.46 -8.71 -21.45
C ILE A 155 -0.68 -9.49 -20.79
N CYS A 156 -1.31 -10.45 -21.48
CA CYS A 156 -2.40 -11.26 -20.92
C CYS A 156 -2.00 -12.04 -19.66
N TYR A 157 -0.75 -12.54 -19.58
CA TYR A 157 -0.24 -13.18 -18.36
C TYR A 157 0.01 -12.19 -17.21
N ASN A 158 0.36 -10.92 -17.50
CA ASN A 158 0.38 -9.87 -16.46
C ASN A 158 -1.02 -9.50 -16.00
N ASP A 159 -1.99 -9.35 -16.91
CA ASP A 159 -3.38 -9.01 -16.59
C ASP A 159 -4.06 -10.11 -15.74
N LEU A 160 -3.82 -11.39 -16.07
CA LEU A 160 -4.19 -12.52 -15.21
C LEU A 160 -3.45 -12.50 -13.87
N GLY A 161 -2.19 -12.08 -13.84
CA GLY A 161 -1.40 -11.91 -12.61
C GLY A 161 -1.98 -10.84 -11.69
N ASP A 162 -2.35 -9.67 -12.23
CA ASP A 162 -2.97 -8.57 -11.49
C ASP A 162 -4.39 -8.91 -11.06
N PHE A 163 -5.18 -9.58 -11.91
CA PHE A 163 -6.49 -10.13 -11.55
C PHE A 163 -6.41 -11.11 -10.38
N TYR A 164 -5.51 -12.10 -10.42
CA TYR A 164 -5.38 -13.07 -9.33
C TYR A 164 -4.85 -12.41 -8.05
N TYR A 165 -4.02 -11.37 -8.15
CA TYR A 165 -3.48 -10.63 -7.01
C TYR A 165 -4.53 -9.74 -6.32
N SER A 166 -5.41 -9.06 -7.07
CA SER A 166 -6.50 -8.27 -6.46
C SER A 166 -7.48 -9.16 -5.70
N HIS A 167 -7.83 -10.32 -6.25
CA HIS A 167 -8.71 -11.33 -5.63
C HIS A 167 -8.00 -12.25 -4.61
N GLY A 168 -6.78 -11.93 -4.18
CA GLY A 168 -6.05 -12.66 -3.13
C GLY A 168 -5.58 -14.07 -3.48
N ARG A 169 -5.72 -14.53 -4.73
CA ARG A 169 -5.24 -15.83 -5.23
C ARG A 169 -3.73 -15.77 -5.54
N LEU A 170 -2.93 -15.51 -4.49
CA LEU A 170 -1.50 -15.20 -4.59
C LEU A 170 -0.66 -16.28 -5.28
N THR A 171 -1.01 -17.56 -5.14
CA THR A 171 -0.24 -18.67 -5.76
C THR A 171 -0.45 -18.71 -7.28
N GLU A 172 -1.65 -18.39 -7.74
CA GLU A 172 -2.06 -18.29 -9.13
C GLU A 172 -1.50 -17.03 -9.78
N ALA A 173 -1.58 -15.88 -9.09
CA ALA A 173 -0.92 -14.64 -9.50
C ALA A 173 0.57 -14.85 -9.76
N PHE A 174 1.27 -15.51 -8.82
CA PHE A 174 2.69 -15.83 -8.95
C PHE A 174 2.97 -16.71 -10.19
N LYS A 175 2.15 -17.74 -10.45
CA LYS A 175 2.30 -18.59 -11.64
C LYS A 175 2.15 -17.78 -12.93
N SER A 176 1.13 -16.91 -13.02
CA SER A 176 0.91 -16.07 -14.20
C SER A 176 2.07 -15.12 -14.47
N TYR A 177 2.58 -14.43 -13.45
CA TYR A 177 3.76 -13.56 -13.60
C TYR A 177 5.00 -14.32 -14.06
N ILE A 178 5.34 -15.46 -13.45
CA ILE A 178 6.52 -16.23 -13.88
C ILE A 178 6.36 -16.80 -15.29
N LYS A 179 5.13 -17.10 -15.72
CA LYS A 179 4.85 -17.55 -17.10
C LYS A 179 5.11 -16.48 -18.17
N THR A 180 5.26 -15.20 -17.80
CA THR A 180 5.69 -14.13 -18.72
C THR A 180 7.13 -14.32 -19.22
N GLU A 181 7.97 -15.08 -18.50
CA GLU A 181 9.41 -15.25 -18.80
C GLU A 181 9.67 -15.93 -20.16
N GLU A 182 8.72 -16.75 -20.64
CA GLU A 182 8.78 -17.39 -21.95
C GLU A 182 8.56 -16.40 -23.13
N TYR A 183 8.20 -15.15 -22.83
CA TYR A 183 7.78 -14.14 -23.81
C TYR A 183 8.57 -12.82 -23.67
N PHE A 184 9.76 -12.85 -23.08
CA PHE A 184 10.59 -11.65 -22.90
C PHE A 184 11.33 -11.23 -24.18
N SER A 185 11.02 -10.01 -24.63
CA SER A 185 11.67 -9.28 -25.72
C SER A 185 12.70 -8.24 -25.26
N ALA A 186 12.66 -7.83 -23.98
CA ALA A 186 13.52 -6.81 -23.39
C ALA A 186 13.93 -7.18 -21.95
N SER A 187 15.09 -6.68 -21.52
CA SER A 187 15.64 -6.88 -20.17
C SER A 187 14.77 -6.26 -19.07
N GLU A 188 14.11 -5.14 -19.36
CA GLU A 188 13.17 -4.49 -18.42
C GLU A 188 12.06 -5.44 -17.97
N HIS A 189 11.58 -6.33 -18.85
CA HIS A 189 10.54 -7.30 -18.53
C HIS A 189 10.97 -8.29 -17.42
N VAL A 190 12.27 -8.61 -17.34
CA VAL A 190 12.85 -9.41 -16.25
C VAL A 190 12.71 -8.66 -14.92
N VAL A 191 13.03 -7.37 -14.89
CA VAL A 191 12.94 -6.53 -13.68
C VAL A 191 11.48 -6.32 -13.26
N GLN A 192 10.57 -6.03 -14.21
CA GLN A 192 9.13 -5.92 -13.98
C GLN A 192 8.55 -7.20 -13.35
N MET A 193 8.83 -8.37 -13.95
CA MET A 193 8.41 -9.65 -13.40
C MET A 193 9.02 -9.92 -12.03
N CYS A 194 10.32 -9.67 -11.83
CA CYS A 194 10.97 -9.86 -10.53
C CYS A 194 10.31 -9.01 -9.44
N MET A 195 9.92 -7.75 -9.72
CA MET A 195 9.21 -6.90 -8.76
C MET A 195 7.83 -7.49 -8.37
N LYS A 196 7.03 -7.93 -9.35
CA LYS A 196 5.73 -8.60 -9.10
C LYS A 196 5.90 -9.91 -8.32
N ALA A 197 6.89 -10.72 -8.69
CA ALA A 197 7.24 -11.98 -8.03
C ALA A 197 7.72 -11.77 -6.59
N ILE A 198 8.50 -10.71 -6.33
CA ILE A 198 8.96 -10.29 -5.00
C ILE A 198 7.78 -9.89 -4.13
N LEU A 199 6.88 -9.01 -4.62
CA LEU A 199 5.70 -8.53 -3.87
C LEU A 199 4.88 -9.70 -3.31
N ILE A 200 4.51 -10.64 -4.16
CA ILE A 200 3.77 -11.85 -3.74
C ILE A 200 4.63 -12.76 -2.83
N SER A 201 5.94 -12.83 -3.05
CA SER A 201 6.84 -13.63 -2.20
C SER A 201 6.97 -13.06 -0.79
N VAL A 202 6.83 -11.74 -0.61
CA VAL A 202 6.75 -11.08 0.71
C VAL A 202 5.42 -11.41 1.39
N GLU A 203 4.28 -11.29 0.70
CA GLU A 203 2.96 -11.61 1.28
C GLU A 203 2.83 -13.08 1.68
N LEU A 204 3.41 -13.99 0.91
CA LEU A 204 3.48 -15.42 1.25
C LEU A 204 4.56 -15.75 2.31
N GLY A 205 5.31 -14.77 2.83
CA GLY A 205 6.40 -14.97 3.80
C GLY A 205 7.60 -15.77 3.25
N HIS A 206 7.70 -15.96 1.94
CA HIS A 206 8.70 -16.81 1.27
C HIS A 206 10.05 -16.08 1.10
N ASN A 207 10.69 -15.73 2.22
CA ASN A 207 11.93 -14.92 2.27
C ASN A 207 13.08 -15.44 1.37
N VAL A 208 13.24 -16.76 1.20
CA VAL A 208 14.24 -17.33 0.27
C VAL A 208 13.91 -16.99 -1.19
N ARG A 209 12.64 -17.04 -1.56
CA ARG A 209 12.16 -16.74 -2.91
C ARG A 209 12.35 -15.25 -3.24
N VAL A 210 12.10 -14.36 -2.26
CA VAL A 210 12.40 -12.93 -2.37
C VAL A 210 13.87 -12.71 -2.74
N LEU A 211 14.81 -13.26 -1.95
CA LEU A 211 16.24 -13.08 -2.18
C LEU A 211 16.69 -13.61 -3.56
N ASN A 212 16.16 -14.76 -4.00
CA ASN A 212 16.45 -15.30 -5.34
C ASN A 212 16.00 -14.35 -6.46
N PHE A 213 14.83 -13.72 -6.35
CA PHE A 213 14.37 -12.73 -7.35
C PHE A 213 15.08 -11.38 -7.24
N VAL A 214 15.54 -10.98 -6.05
CA VAL A 214 16.41 -9.81 -5.89
C VAL A 214 17.72 -10.03 -6.65
N SER A 215 18.39 -11.17 -6.45
CA SER A 215 19.61 -11.50 -7.19
C SER A 215 19.36 -11.66 -8.70
N LYS A 216 18.18 -12.14 -9.13
CA LYS A 216 17.81 -12.20 -10.55
C LYS A 216 17.67 -10.81 -11.17
N ALA A 217 17.03 -9.87 -10.47
CA ALA A 217 16.90 -8.48 -10.94
C ALA A 217 18.23 -7.71 -10.92
N GLN A 218 19.07 -7.94 -9.90
CA GLN A 218 20.43 -7.37 -9.82
C GLN A 218 21.40 -7.95 -10.87
N GLY A 219 21.11 -9.15 -11.40
CA GLY A 219 21.88 -9.79 -12.47
C GLY A 219 21.52 -9.36 -13.89
N CYS A 220 20.59 -8.40 -14.08
CA CYS A 220 20.31 -7.81 -15.38
C CYS A 220 21.51 -6.99 -15.88
N GLN A 221 21.75 -6.98 -17.20
CA GLN A 221 22.90 -6.27 -17.79
C GLN A 221 22.69 -4.76 -17.86
N ASP A 222 21.44 -4.32 -18.02
CA ASP A 222 21.08 -2.91 -18.11
C ASP A 222 21.01 -2.23 -16.73
N PRO A 223 21.41 -0.95 -16.62
CA PRO A 223 21.48 -0.25 -15.35
C PRO A 223 20.08 -0.04 -14.74
N LEU A 224 19.87 -0.62 -13.55
CA LEU A 224 18.67 -0.41 -12.76
C LEU A 224 18.52 1.06 -12.33
N SER A 225 17.28 1.56 -12.31
CA SER A 225 17.01 2.91 -11.81
C SER A 225 17.29 3.01 -10.29
N PRO A 226 17.65 4.20 -9.76
CA PRO A 226 17.89 4.37 -8.32
C PRO A 226 16.72 3.91 -7.44
N ILE A 227 15.48 4.14 -7.89
CA ILE A 227 14.27 3.68 -7.21
C ILE A 227 14.20 2.14 -7.20
N ALA A 228 14.49 1.48 -8.33
CA ALA A 228 14.51 0.02 -8.39
C ALA A 228 15.61 -0.57 -7.48
N ILE A 229 16.80 0.03 -7.44
CA ILE A 229 17.89 -0.36 -6.54
C ILE A 229 17.43 -0.24 -5.07
N ALA A 230 16.86 0.91 -4.68
CA ALA A 230 16.37 1.14 -3.32
C ALA A 230 15.25 0.17 -2.92
N LYS A 231 14.30 -0.15 -3.83
CA LYS A 231 13.29 -1.20 -3.60
C LYS A 231 13.94 -2.56 -3.33
N LEU A 232 14.88 -2.99 -4.18
CA LEU A 232 15.54 -4.30 -4.07
C LEU A 232 16.38 -4.42 -2.79
N GLN A 233 17.04 -3.35 -2.35
CA GLN A 233 17.77 -3.32 -1.08
C GLN A 233 16.82 -3.39 0.12
N ALA A 234 15.77 -2.57 0.16
CA ALA A 234 14.81 -2.55 1.26
C ALA A 234 14.12 -3.92 1.46
N VAL A 235 13.76 -4.60 0.37
CA VAL A 235 13.11 -5.92 0.43
C VAL A 235 14.09 -7.07 0.71
N ALA A 236 15.37 -6.95 0.30
CA ALA A 236 16.41 -7.87 0.75
C ALA A 236 16.62 -7.78 2.26
N GLY A 237 16.69 -6.55 2.81
CA GLY A 237 16.74 -6.31 4.26
C GLY A 237 15.56 -6.94 4.99
N LEU A 238 14.34 -6.74 4.48
CA LEU A 238 13.12 -7.34 5.03
C LEU A 238 13.13 -8.88 4.99
N ALA A 239 13.56 -9.47 3.88
CA ALA A 239 13.64 -10.93 3.76
C ALA A 239 14.72 -11.55 4.68
N ARG A 240 15.84 -10.87 4.87
CA ARG A 240 16.88 -11.27 5.84
C ARG A 240 16.41 -11.12 7.28
N LEU A 241 15.67 -10.05 7.60
CA LEU A 241 15.04 -9.85 8.90
C LEU A 241 14.05 -10.98 9.22
N GLY A 242 13.21 -11.37 8.24
CA GLY A 242 12.32 -12.53 8.35
C GLY A 242 13.05 -13.88 8.50
N ARG A 243 14.31 -13.97 8.05
CA ARG A 243 15.21 -15.11 8.27
C ARG A 243 16.03 -15.03 9.57
N LYS A 244 15.88 -13.97 10.36
CA LYS A 244 16.68 -13.64 11.56
C LYS A 244 18.17 -13.41 11.28
N GLU A 245 18.52 -13.05 10.04
CA GLU A 245 19.88 -12.70 9.62
C GLU A 245 20.20 -11.23 9.95
N TYR A 246 19.96 -10.79 11.18
CA TYR A 246 19.91 -9.37 11.58
C TYR A 246 21.13 -8.54 11.14
N LYS A 247 22.34 -9.08 11.26
CA LYS A 247 23.58 -8.40 10.82
C LYS A 247 23.62 -8.14 9.31
N LEU A 248 23.07 -9.05 8.50
CA LEU A 248 22.98 -8.90 7.05
C LEU A 248 21.78 -8.02 6.68
N ALA A 249 20.66 -8.13 7.40
CA ALA A 249 19.51 -7.22 7.23
C ALA A 249 19.90 -5.75 7.46
N ALA A 250 20.71 -5.47 8.49
CA ALA A 250 21.28 -4.14 8.74
C ALA A 250 22.08 -3.62 7.54
N GLN A 251 22.89 -4.47 6.89
CA GLN A 251 23.71 -4.05 5.75
C GLN A 251 22.85 -3.62 4.55
N GLU A 252 21.79 -4.37 4.21
CA GLU A 252 20.88 -4.00 3.13
C GLU A 252 20.11 -2.69 3.44
N PHE A 253 19.62 -2.54 4.68
CA PHE A 253 18.89 -1.32 5.10
C PHE A 253 19.78 -0.07 5.17
N LEU A 254 21.03 -0.18 5.63
CA LEU A 254 21.97 0.96 5.69
C LEU A 254 22.45 1.39 4.29
N GLU A 255 22.48 0.48 3.32
CA GLU A 255 22.84 0.78 1.92
C GLU A 255 21.66 1.26 1.06
N THR A 256 20.42 1.14 1.56
CA THR A 256 19.19 1.58 0.88
C THR A 256 19.22 3.09 0.60
N GLY A 257 18.94 3.48 -0.64
CA GLY A 257 18.94 4.89 -1.05
C GLY A 257 17.68 5.67 -0.64
N PRO A 258 17.77 6.99 -0.36
CA PRO A 258 16.63 7.84 0.00
C PRO A 258 15.57 7.94 -1.10
N GLU A 259 15.89 7.56 -2.34
CA GLU A 259 14.99 7.45 -3.50
C GLU A 259 13.84 6.46 -3.27
N LEU A 260 13.91 5.63 -2.23
CA LEU A 260 12.80 4.81 -1.76
C LEU A 260 11.55 5.65 -1.45
N GLY A 261 11.70 6.79 -0.76
CA GLY A 261 10.61 7.71 -0.40
C GLY A 261 9.31 7.01 0.04
N SER A 262 8.23 7.33 -0.66
CA SER A 262 6.93 6.63 -0.62
C SER A 262 6.74 5.64 -1.78
N ASN A 263 7.73 5.49 -2.66
CA ASN A 263 7.65 4.73 -3.91
C ASN A 263 7.41 3.22 -3.71
N TYR A 264 7.57 2.69 -2.48
CA TYR A 264 7.42 1.27 -2.16
C TYR A 264 6.42 0.96 -1.03
N SER A 265 5.45 1.87 -0.81
CA SER A 265 4.41 1.73 0.23
C SER A 265 3.61 0.42 0.17
N GLU A 266 3.59 -0.27 -0.97
CA GLU A 266 2.99 -1.60 -1.14
C GLU A 266 3.73 -2.73 -0.41
N VAL A 267 4.96 -2.49 0.08
CA VAL A 267 5.77 -3.43 0.86
C VAL A 267 6.28 -2.81 2.17
N ILE A 268 6.99 -1.68 2.10
CA ILE A 268 7.77 -1.12 3.22
C ILE A 268 7.87 0.40 3.15
N ALA A 269 7.76 1.07 4.30
CA ALA A 269 7.87 2.52 4.40
C ALA A 269 9.31 2.97 4.72
N ALA A 270 9.64 4.23 4.43
CA ALA A 270 10.92 4.84 4.84
C ALA A 270 11.15 4.76 6.37
N GLN A 271 10.08 4.82 7.18
CA GLN A 271 10.15 4.66 8.64
C GLN A 271 10.51 3.24 9.07
N ASP A 272 10.01 2.21 8.37
CA ASP A 272 10.39 0.82 8.62
C ASP A 272 11.90 0.63 8.34
N VAL A 273 12.42 1.15 7.22
CA VAL A 273 13.86 1.06 6.88
C VAL A 273 14.72 1.77 7.93
N ALA A 274 14.34 2.97 8.36
CA ALA A 274 15.03 3.70 9.43
C ALA A 274 15.03 2.91 10.75
N THR A 275 13.88 2.34 11.12
CA THR A 275 13.71 1.61 12.39
C THR A 275 14.47 0.30 12.37
N TYR A 276 14.24 -0.56 11.37
CA TYR A 276 14.83 -1.89 11.28
C TYR A 276 16.33 -1.83 11.01
N GLY A 277 16.77 -0.90 10.16
CA GLY A 277 18.19 -0.61 9.92
C GLY A 277 18.90 -0.22 11.21
N SER A 278 18.36 0.75 11.97
CA SER A 278 18.97 1.23 13.21
C SER A 278 19.02 0.13 14.28
N LEU A 279 17.89 -0.53 14.58
CA LEU A 279 17.83 -1.55 15.63
C LEU A 279 18.72 -2.77 15.31
N CYS A 280 18.76 -3.21 14.04
CA CYS A 280 19.67 -4.29 13.64
C CYS A 280 21.15 -3.85 13.63
N ALA A 281 21.43 -2.59 13.32
CA ALA A 281 22.80 -2.06 13.36
C ALA A 281 23.34 -2.01 14.80
N LEU A 282 22.61 -1.36 15.71
CA LEU A 282 23.04 -1.19 17.11
C LEU A 282 23.19 -2.52 17.86
N ALA A 283 22.39 -3.53 17.51
CA ALA A 283 22.44 -4.85 18.16
C ALA A 283 23.53 -5.81 17.61
N PHE A 284 24.05 -5.60 16.39
CA PHE A 284 24.92 -6.58 15.71
C PHE A 284 26.17 -6.04 15.00
N LEU A 285 26.37 -4.71 14.98
CA LEU A 285 27.59 -4.07 14.50
C LEU A 285 28.48 -3.62 15.67
N ASN A 286 29.78 -3.47 15.42
CA ASN A 286 30.69 -2.88 16.40
C ASN A 286 30.67 -1.35 16.31
N TYR A 287 31.23 -0.67 17.31
CA TYR A 287 31.26 0.79 17.42
C TYR A 287 31.85 1.49 16.17
N SER A 288 32.88 0.91 15.54
CA SER A 288 33.49 1.45 14.32
C SER A 288 32.56 1.33 13.11
N ASP A 289 31.93 0.16 12.93
CA ASP A 289 30.90 -0.06 11.92
C ASP A 289 29.70 0.89 12.12
N ILE A 290 29.25 1.11 13.37
CA ILE A 290 28.14 2.04 13.67
C ILE A 290 28.51 3.48 13.26
N LYS A 291 29.71 3.94 13.64
CA LYS A 291 30.22 5.26 13.25
C LYS A 291 30.19 5.45 11.74
N MET A 292 30.84 4.55 10.99
CA MET A 292 30.99 4.67 9.54
C MET A 292 29.69 4.44 8.75
N LYS A 293 28.87 3.47 9.16
CA LYS A 293 27.73 2.98 8.35
C LYS A 293 26.37 3.51 8.79
N VAL A 294 26.27 4.13 9.97
CA VAL A 294 25.02 4.70 10.50
C VAL A 294 25.13 6.22 10.65
N ILE A 295 26.21 6.72 11.26
CA ILE A 295 26.35 8.15 11.61
C ILE A 295 26.99 8.95 10.47
N GLU A 296 28.06 8.44 9.85
CA GLU A 296 28.79 9.09 8.76
C GLU A 296 28.22 8.74 7.37
N ASN A 297 27.24 7.83 7.30
CA ASN A 297 26.58 7.40 6.06
C ASN A 297 25.51 8.41 5.62
N ALA A 298 25.77 9.14 4.54
CA ALA A 298 24.86 10.15 3.99
C ALA A 298 23.50 9.58 3.51
N LYS A 299 23.45 8.34 3.00
CA LYS A 299 22.19 7.70 2.60
C LYS A 299 21.29 7.50 3.82
N PHE A 300 21.80 6.78 4.82
CA PHE A 300 21.04 6.43 6.01
C PHE A 300 20.79 7.64 6.93
N GLY A 301 21.74 8.58 6.98
CA GLY A 301 21.57 9.87 7.65
C GLY A 301 20.40 10.71 7.09
N SER A 302 20.03 10.51 5.81
CA SER A 302 18.82 11.12 5.23
C SER A 302 17.55 10.51 5.84
N PHE A 303 17.46 9.19 5.96
CA PHE A 303 16.35 8.51 6.67
C PHE A 303 16.29 8.92 8.16
N LEU A 304 17.43 8.92 8.86
CA LEU A 304 17.49 9.36 10.26
C LEU A 304 17.09 10.84 10.45
N SER A 305 17.25 11.68 9.44
CA SER A 305 16.81 13.09 9.51
C SER A 305 15.29 13.26 9.36
N LEU A 306 14.58 12.26 8.82
CA LEU A 306 13.11 12.24 8.75
C LEU A 306 12.47 11.74 10.06
N PHE A 307 13.20 11.00 10.90
CA PHE A 307 12.66 10.34 12.10
C PHE A 307 13.51 10.67 13.35
N PRO A 308 13.29 11.85 13.98
CA PRO A 308 14.13 12.36 15.06
C PRO A 308 14.28 11.43 16.27
N GLU A 309 13.24 10.66 16.60
CA GLU A 309 13.24 9.69 17.71
C GLU A 309 14.27 8.57 17.48
N ILE A 310 14.30 8.02 16.26
CA ILE A 310 15.23 6.95 15.85
C ILE A 310 16.66 7.49 15.86
N ARG A 311 16.86 8.72 15.37
CA ARG A 311 18.15 9.42 15.42
C ARG A 311 18.61 9.72 16.84
N GLY A 312 17.68 10.08 17.73
CA GLY A 312 17.94 10.25 19.16
C GLY A 312 18.45 8.96 19.80
N LEU A 313 17.77 7.84 19.54
CA LEU A 313 18.16 6.51 20.01
C LEU A 313 19.57 6.09 19.52
N VAL A 314 19.87 6.30 18.23
CA VAL A 314 21.22 6.03 17.67
C VAL A 314 22.29 6.91 18.32
N ASN A 315 22.02 8.20 18.50
CA ASN A 315 22.95 9.12 19.15
C ASN A 315 23.20 8.75 20.62
N ASP A 316 22.13 8.45 21.36
CA ASP A 316 22.22 8.12 22.79
C ASP A 316 22.94 6.78 23.05
N PHE A 317 22.90 5.82 22.11
CA PHE A 317 23.70 4.60 22.18
C PHE A 317 25.19 4.83 21.84
N TYR A 318 25.50 5.79 20.97
CA TYR A 318 26.87 5.99 20.48
C TYR A 318 27.67 7.04 21.28
N TYR A 319 27.00 8.03 21.89
CA TYR A 319 27.65 9.14 22.59
C TYR A 319 27.55 9.11 24.13
N ARG A 320 26.97 8.05 24.72
CA ARG A 320 26.84 7.86 26.18
C ARG A 320 27.47 6.54 26.65
#